data_AF-A0A8S3K8V4-F1
#
_entry.id   AF-A0A8S3K8V4-F1
#
_cell.length_a   1.000
_cell.length_b   1.000
_cell.length_c   1.000
_cell.angle_alpha   90.00
_cell.angle_beta   90.00
_cell.angle_gamma   90.00
#
_symmetry.space_group_name_H-M   'P 1'
#
loop_
_entity.id
_entity.type
_entity.pdbx_description
1 polymer ?
#
loop_
_entity_poly.entity_id
_entity_poly.type
_entity_poly.pdbx_seq_one_letter_code
_entity_poly.pdbx_strand_id
1 'polypeptide(L)'
;MQKVVKTKFENSDGPTKIYRDLAGVVSLQTIKSWIKKVRNTGSIELSSPPGRPRTTRTKANILKAKQRLDQKRVSTRRSAAEMNISKSSIHRILRKDLGCFPDKKIKQPKLTMFEKRTVKFSNWVLNNYTKSDITRW
;
A
#
# COMPACT_ATOMS: atom_id res chain seq x y z
N MET A 1 7.69 26.60 -21.74
CA MET A 1 7.50 27.86 -20.99
C MET A 1 8.05 27.86 -19.58
N GLN A 2 7.71 26.90 -18.71
CA GLN A 2 8.24 26.87 -17.34
C GLN A 2 9.78 26.85 -17.27
N LYS A 3 10.44 26.00 -18.08
CA LYS A 3 11.91 25.95 -18.17
C LYS A 3 12.52 27.30 -18.58
N VAL A 4 11.94 27.97 -19.58
CA VAL A 4 12.38 29.29 -20.05
C VAL A 4 12.28 30.34 -18.95
N VAL A 5 11.17 30.36 -18.19
CA VAL A 5 11.01 31.24 -17.03
C VAL A 5 12.05 30.93 -15.94
N LYS A 6 12.35 29.64 -15.70
CA LYS A 6 13.40 29.23 -14.76
C LYS A 6 14.76 29.81 -15.15
N THR A 7 15.17 29.58 -16.40
CA THR A 7 16.48 30.02 -16.90
C THR A 7 16.62 31.54 -16.85
N LYS A 8 15.59 32.30 -17.26
CA LYS A 8 15.61 33.76 -17.14
C LYS A 8 15.68 34.23 -15.69
N PHE A 9 14.95 33.58 -14.78
CA PHE A 9 15.02 33.88 -13.35
C PHE A 9 16.39 33.56 -12.73
N GLU A 10 17.02 32.44 -13.12
CA GLU A 10 18.39 32.07 -12.73
C GLU A 10 19.42 33.09 -13.24
N ASN A 11 19.18 33.68 -14.43
CA ASN A 11 19.94 34.81 -14.97
C ASN A 11 19.62 36.16 -14.28
N SER A 12 18.96 36.15 -13.13
CA SER A 12 18.60 37.33 -12.32
C SER A 12 17.60 38.30 -12.96
N ASP A 13 16.82 37.87 -13.95
CA ASP A 13 15.76 38.70 -14.52
C ASP A 13 14.56 38.85 -13.56
N GLY A 14 14.05 40.09 -13.45
CA GLY A 14 12.85 40.39 -12.68
C GLY A 14 11.56 39.86 -13.35
N PRO A 15 10.49 39.58 -12.57
CA PRO A 15 9.24 39.01 -13.10
C PRO A 15 8.60 39.81 -14.25
N THR A 16 8.69 41.14 -14.17
CA THR A 16 8.12 42.05 -15.18
C THR A 16 8.92 42.00 -16.49
N LYS A 17 10.25 41.85 -16.41
CA LYS A 17 11.11 41.69 -17.59
C LYS A 17 10.82 40.37 -18.29
N ILE A 18 10.74 39.28 -17.52
CA ILE A 18 10.37 37.95 -18.02
C ILE A 18 9.00 37.97 -18.71
N TYR A 19 8.02 38.70 -18.15
CA TYR A 19 6.69 38.85 -18.76
C TYR A 19 6.73 39.57 -20.11
N ARG A 20 7.48 40.66 -20.22
CA ARG A 20 7.66 41.40 -21.49
C ARG A 20 8.39 40.56 -22.53
N ASP A 21 9.45 39.86 -22.13
CA ASP A 21 10.22 38.97 -23.01
C ASP A 21 9.41 37.79 -23.54
N LEU A 22 8.38 37.36 -22.80
CA LEU A 22 7.44 36.33 -23.21
C LEU A 22 6.23 36.88 -23.97
N ALA A 23 6.22 38.19 -24.29
CA ALA A 23 5.17 38.86 -25.06
C ALA A 23 3.73 38.54 -24.58
N GLY A 24 3.52 38.35 -23.28
CA GLY A 24 2.20 38.07 -22.71
C GLY A 24 1.67 36.65 -22.93
N VAL A 25 2.46 35.72 -23.49
CA VAL A 25 2.08 34.30 -23.67
C VAL A 25 1.69 33.63 -22.34
N VAL A 26 2.25 34.12 -21.23
CA VAL A 26 1.95 33.65 -19.86
C VAL A 26 1.61 34.86 -19.00
N SER A 27 0.57 34.74 -18.17
CA SER A 27 0.19 35.84 -17.27
C SER A 27 1.30 36.18 -16.26
N LEU A 28 1.41 37.46 -15.90
CA LEU A 28 2.35 37.93 -14.87
C LEU A 28 2.15 37.20 -13.53
N GLN A 29 0.90 36.86 -13.19
CA GLN A 29 0.56 36.16 -11.95
C GLN A 29 1.08 34.71 -11.95
N THR A 30 1.03 34.03 -13.09
CA THR A 30 1.61 32.70 -13.26
C THR A 30 3.13 32.74 -13.14
N ILE A 31 3.79 33.74 -13.74
CA ILE A 31 5.24 33.94 -13.65
C ILE A 31 5.66 34.19 -12.18
N LYS A 32 4.98 35.10 -11.47
CA LYS A 32 5.21 35.34 -10.03
C LYS A 32 5.02 34.06 -9.21
N SER A 33 3.99 33.27 -9.52
CA SER A 33 3.70 32.01 -8.83
C SER A 33 4.79 30.95 -9.07
N TRP A 34 5.34 30.86 -10.28
CA TRP A 34 6.45 29.96 -10.59
C TRP A 34 7.75 30.42 -9.91
N ILE A 35 8.09 31.71 -9.97
CA ILE A 35 9.27 32.25 -9.28
C ILE A 35 9.19 32.00 -7.77
N LYS A 36 8.01 32.18 -7.16
CA LYS A 36 7.77 31.86 -5.74
C LYS A 36 8.04 30.38 -5.44
N LYS A 37 7.63 29.45 -6.32
CA LYS A 37 7.93 28.02 -6.17
C LYS A 37 9.42 27.71 -6.30
N VAL A 38 10.12 28.33 -7.25
CA VAL A 38 11.59 28.18 -7.38
C VAL A 38 12.28 28.62 -6.10
N ARG A 39 11.94 29.79 -5.55
CA ARG A 39 12.55 30.28 -4.31
C ARG A 39 12.31 29.36 -3.11
N ASN A 40 11.10 28.78 -3.01
CA ASN A 40 10.72 27.97 -1.86
C ASN A 40 11.22 26.52 -1.95
N THR A 41 11.23 25.92 -3.14
CA THR A 41 11.42 24.47 -3.33
C THR A 41 12.59 24.14 -4.29
N GLY A 42 13.15 25.12 -5.01
CA GLY A 42 14.20 24.92 -6.00
C GLY A 42 13.71 24.35 -7.35
N SER A 43 12.42 24.00 -7.45
CA SER A 43 11.82 23.41 -8.65
C SER A 43 10.52 24.11 -9.05
N ILE A 44 10.29 24.20 -10.36
CA ILE A 44 9.02 24.67 -10.95
C ILE A 44 8.06 23.50 -11.18
N GLU A 45 8.57 22.26 -11.17
CA GLU A 45 7.75 21.10 -11.45
C GLU A 45 6.69 20.94 -10.38
N LEU A 46 5.45 20.98 -10.84
CA LEU A 46 4.30 20.72 -10.01
C LEU A 46 4.27 19.22 -9.71
N SER A 47 4.55 18.86 -8.45
CA SER A 47 4.08 17.56 -7.96
C SER A 47 2.58 17.46 -8.22
N SER A 48 2.12 16.29 -8.67
CA SER A 48 0.70 16.04 -8.84
C SER A 48 -0.02 16.40 -7.54
N PRO A 49 -1.11 17.19 -7.58
CA PRO A 49 -1.84 17.56 -6.39
C PRO A 49 -2.16 16.30 -5.56
N PRO A 50 -2.01 16.36 -4.23
CA PRO A 50 -2.42 15.24 -3.40
C PRO A 50 -3.90 14.99 -3.68
N GLY A 51 -4.21 13.79 -4.18
CA GLY A 51 -5.59 13.40 -4.47
C GLY A 51 -6.44 13.40 -3.20
N ARG A 52 -7.74 13.11 -3.36
CA ARG A 52 -8.70 13.10 -2.23
C ARG A 52 -8.16 12.26 -1.05
N PRO A 53 -8.13 12.81 0.18
CA PRO A 53 -7.63 12.09 1.34
C PRO A 53 -8.44 10.82 1.58
N ARG A 54 -7.74 9.74 1.95
CA ARG A 54 -8.36 8.45 2.25
C ARG A 54 -8.96 8.48 3.66
N THR A 55 -10.27 8.60 3.77
CA THR A 55 -10.97 8.65 5.07
C THR A 55 -11.21 7.27 5.69
N THR A 56 -11.35 6.23 4.87
CA THR A 56 -11.71 4.89 5.36
C THR A 56 -10.50 3.97 5.62
N ARG A 57 -9.44 4.06 4.82
CA ARG A 57 -8.21 3.25 4.96
C ARG A 57 -7.19 3.94 5.87
N THR A 58 -7.62 4.30 7.07
CA THR A 58 -6.74 4.87 8.10
C THR A 58 -6.00 3.76 8.84
N LYS A 59 -4.85 4.09 9.45
CA LYS A 59 -4.08 3.12 10.26
C LYS A 59 -4.93 2.46 11.35
N ALA A 60 -5.79 3.24 12.00
CA ALA A 60 -6.72 2.76 13.02
C ALA A 60 -7.70 1.72 12.48
N ASN A 61 -8.33 1.98 11.31
CA ASN A 61 -9.26 1.02 10.70
C ASN A 61 -8.56 -0.24 10.20
N ILE A 62 -7.32 -0.13 9.70
CA ILE A 62 -6.51 -1.30 9.30
C ILE A 62 -6.20 -2.18 10.51
N LEU A 63 -5.77 -1.58 11.62
CA LEU A 63 -5.48 -2.31 12.86
C LEU A 63 -6.74 -2.99 13.42
N LYS A 64 -7.86 -2.27 13.44
CA LYS A 64 -9.15 -2.82 13.88
C LYS A 64 -9.59 -4.00 13.01
N ALA A 65 -9.45 -3.89 11.68
CA ALA A 65 -9.76 -4.97 10.76
C ALA A 65 -8.84 -6.19 10.97
N LYS A 66 -7.56 -5.98 11.26
CA LYS A 66 -6.60 -7.05 11.59
C LYS A 66 -6.99 -7.78 12.87
N GLN A 67 -7.21 -7.04 13.96
CA GLN A 67 -7.63 -7.63 15.24
C GLN A 67 -8.93 -8.43 15.10
N ARG A 68 -9.88 -7.93 14.30
CA ARG A 68 -11.13 -8.64 14.04
C ARG A 68 -10.90 -9.97 13.34
N LEU A 69 -10.00 -10.01 12.34
CA LEU A 69 -9.66 -11.21 11.59
C LEU A 69 -9.02 -12.28 12.49
N ASP A 70 -8.14 -11.86 13.40
CA ASP A 70 -7.47 -12.74 14.35
C ASP A 70 -8.45 -13.33 15.39
N GLN A 71 -9.42 -12.53 15.83
CA GLN A 71 -10.42 -12.96 16.81
C GLN A 71 -11.47 -13.92 16.23
N LYS A 72 -11.99 -13.63 15.02
CA LYS A 72 -13.13 -14.37 14.48
C LYS A 72 -13.12 -14.44 12.96
N ARG A 73 -13.31 -15.65 12.44
CA ARG A 73 -13.53 -15.91 11.01
C ARG A 73 -14.96 -15.55 10.61
N VAL A 74 -15.17 -14.31 10.19
CA VAL A 74 -16.46 -13.79 9.69
C VAL A 74 -16.38 -13.38 8.21
N SER A 75 -17.53 -13.30 7.55
CA SER A 75 -17.59 -12.82 6.17
C SER A 75 -17.30 -11.31 6.10
N THR A 76 -16.76 -10.85 4.97
CA THR A 76 -16.46 -9.43 4.74
C THR A 76 -17.70 -8.54 4.93
N ARG A 77 -18.89 -9.02 4.58
CA ARG A 77 -20.15 -8.29 4.78
C ARG A 77 -20.44 -8.08 6.26
N ARG A 78 -20.24 -9.12 7.08
CA ARG A 78 -20.46 -9.03 8.53
C ARG A 78 -19.42 -8.14 9.20
N SER A 79 -18.15 -8.28 8.84
CA SER A 79 -17.08 -7.40 9.31
C SER A 79 -17.34 -5.93 8.99
N ALA A 80 -17.87 -5.66 7.78
CA ALA A 80 -18.23 -4.32 7.33
C ALA A 80 -19.36 -3.72 8.18
N ALA A 81 -20.43 -4.48 8.44
CA ALA A 81 -21.52 -4.04 9.30
C ALA A 81 -21.05 -3.73 10.72
N GLU A 82 -20.23 -4.62 11.31
CA GLU A 82 -19.71 -4.45 12.67
C GLU A 82 -18.75 -3.25 12.81
N MET A 83 -17.99 -2.94 11.76
CA MET A 83 -17.08 -1.79 11.76
C MET A 83 -17.72 -0.49 11.25
N ASN A 84 -18.98 -0.54 10.81
CA ASN A 84 -19.68 0.57 10.16
C ASN A 84 -18.91 1.16 8.96
N ILE A 85 -18.34 0.28 8.13
CA ILE A 85 -17.57 0.65 6.94
C ILE A 85 -18.16 -0.08 5.73
N SER A 86 -18.06 0.49 4.53
CA SER A 86 -18.53 -0.19 3.32
C SER A 86 -17.79 -1.52 3.09
N LYS A 87 -18.52 -2.53 2.61
CA LYS A 87 -17.96 -3.85 2.24
C LYS A 87 -16.74 -3.71 1.32
N SER A 88 -16.83 -2.84 0.32
CA SER A 88 -15.74 -2.61 -0.64
C SER A 88 -14.49 -2.04 0.01
N SER A 89 -14.64 -1.17 1.01
CA SER A 89 -13.51 -0.64 1.77
C SER A 89 -12.86 -1.70 2.64
N ILE A 90 -13.64 -2.53 3.36
CA ILE A 90 -13.09 -3.67 4.11
C ILE A 90 -12.38 -4.65 3.18
N HIS A 91 -12.97 -4.98 2.03
CA HIS A 91 -12.32 -5.84 1.05
C HIS A 91 -10.97 -5.28 0.58
N ARG A 92 -10.90 -3.97 0.30
CA ARG A 92 -9.64 -3.31 -0.05
C ARG A 92 -8.63 -3.35 1.09
N ILE A 93 -9.05 -3.15 2.34
CA ILE A 93 -8.17 -3.26 3.52
C ILE A 93 -7.60 -4.67 3.61
N LEU A 94 -8.45 -5.69 3.57
CA LEU A 94 -8.03 -7.08 3.62
C LEU A 94 -7.06 -7.41 2.48
N ARG A 95 -7.40 -7.03 1.24
CA ARG A 95 -6.66 -7.45 0.05
C ARG A 95 -5.36 -6.67 -0.20
N LYS A 96 -5.35 -5.36 0.07
CA LYS A 96 -4.23 -4.45 -0.26
C LYS A 96 -3.36 -4.10 0.95
N ASP A 97 -3.94 -3.94 2.13
CA ASP A 97 -3.20 -3.53 3.32
C ASP A 97 -2.74 -4.73 4.16
N LEU A 98 -3.60 -5.74 4.30
CA LEU A 98 -3.30 -6.93 5.11
C LEU A 98 -2.82 -8.14 4.30
N GLY A 99 -2.84 -8.05 2.96
CA GLY A 99 -2.39 -9.13 2.10
C GLY A 99 -3.21 -10.42 2.24
N CYS A 100 -4.47 -10.35 2.66
CA CYS A 100 -5.33 -11.51 2.78
C CYS A 100 -5.94 -11.86 1.41
N PHE A 101 -5.69 -13.08 0.96
CA PHE A 101 -6.24 -13.63 -0.27
C PHE A 101 -7.34 -14.65 0.05
N PRO A 102 -8.34 -14.81 -0.82
CA PRO A 102 -9.34 -15.85 -0.64
C PRO A 102 -8.71 -17.21 -0.93
N ASP A 103 -8.43 -17.98 0.13
CA ASP A 103 -7.93 -19.34 0.00
C ASP A 103 -9.06 -20.35 -0.14
N LYS A 104 -8.86 -21.33 -1.03
CA LYS A 104 -9.77 -22.46 -1.18
C LYS A 104 -9.52 -23.42 -0.01
N LYS A 105 -10.56 -23.70 0.78
CA LYS A 105 -10.50 -24.76 1.79
C LYS A 105 -10.51 -26.11 1.09
N ILE A 106 -9.47 -26.90 1.28
CA ILE A 106 -9.42 -28.29 0.84
C ILE A 106 -10.15 -29.13 1.89
N LYS A 107 -11.18 -29.87 1.48
CA LYS A 107 -11.83 -30.85 2.35
C LYS A 107 -10.92 -32.06 2.45
N GLN A 108 -10.58 -32.45 3.67
CA GLN A 108 -9.81 -33.67 3.94
C GLN A 108 -10.67 -34.66 4.72
N PRO A 109 -10.52 -35.97 4.47
CA PRO A 109 -11.14 -36.99 5.28
C PRO A 109 -10.71 -36.86 6.75
N LYS A 110 -11.59 -37.21 7.67
CA LYS A 110 -11.23 -37.28 9.08
C LYS A 110 -10.33 -38.51 9.28
N LEU A 111 -9.17 -38.31 9.89
CA LEU A 111 -8.24 -39.40 10.17
C LEU A 111 -8.89 -40.50 11.01
N THR A 112 -8.81 -41.72 10.50
CA THR A 112 -9.17 -42.97 11.14
C THR A 112 -8.18 -43.28 12.27
N MET A 113 -8.54 -44.13 13.23
CA MET A 113 -7.66 -44.49 14.35
C MET A 113 -6.33 -45.11 13.89
N PHE A 114 -6.36 -45.90 12.81
CA PHE A 114 -5.16 -46.49 12.21
C PHE A 114 -4.23 -45.41 11.64
N GLU A 115 -4.76 -44.49 10.85
CA GLU A 115 -3.99 -43.40 10.22
C GLU A 115 -3.36 -42.49 11.27
N LYS A 116 -4.04 -42.25 12.41
CA LYS A 116 -3.45 -41.52 13.55
C LYS A 116 -2.23 -42.22 14.14
N ARG A 117 -2.23 -43.56 14.22
CA ARG A 117 -1.04 -44.33 14.66
C ARG A 117 0.10 -44.17 13.66
N THR A 118 -0.20 -44.22 12.36
CA THR A 118 0.79 -44.00 11.29
C THR A 118 1.41 -42.60 11.36
N VAL A 119 0.60 -41.55 11.58
CA VAL A 119 1.09 -40.17 11.77
C VAL A 119 1.99 -40.08 13.01
N LYS A 120 1.57 -40.69 14.13
CA LYS A 120 2.36 -40.70 15.37
C LYS A 120 3.72 -41.39 15.17
N PHE A 121 3.73 -42.53 14.48
CA PHE A 121 4.96 -43.26 14.15
C PHE A 121 5.85 -42.44 13.22
N SER A 122 5.30 -41.85 12.17
CA SER A 122 6.05 -41.01 11.22
C SER A 122 6.72 -39.82 11.91
N ASN A 123 6.00 -39.13 12.79
CA ASN A 123 6.55 -38.04 13.60
C ASN A 123 7.65 -38.55 14.55
N TRP A 124 7.48 -39.73 15.14
CA TRP A 124 8.52 -40.35 15.96
C TRP A 124 9.78 -40.65 15.15
N VAL A 125 9.64 -41.23 13.94
CA VAL A 125 10.78 -41.51 13.05
C VAL A 125 11.53 -40.22 12.69
N LEU A 126 10.81 -39.17 12.29
CA LEU A 126 11.41 -37.87 11.93
C LEU A 126 12.22 -37.26 13.08
N ASN A 127 11.82 -37.49 14.33
CA ASN A 127 12.50 -36.92 15.50
C ASN A 127 13.67 -37.78 16.01
N ASN A 128 13.71 -39.08 15.67
CA ASN A 128 14.69 -40.02 16.24
C ASN A 128 15.69 -40.57 15.22
N TYR A 129 15.44 -40.43 13.91
CA TYR A 129 16.36 -40.86 12.87
C TYR A 129 17.04 -39.66 12.22
N THR A 130 18.36 -39.67 12.18
CA THR A 130 19.18 -38.68 11.47
C THR A 130 19.67 -39.24 10.13
N LYS A 131 20.03 -38.37 9.18
CA LYS A 131 20.53 -38.82 7.85
C LYS A 131 21.73 -39.77 7.95
N SER A 132 22.56 -39.63 8.98
CA SER A 132 23.70 -40.52 9.24
C SER A 132 23.30 -41.97 9.57
N ASP A 133 22.08 -42.18 10.07
CA ASP A 133 21.56 -43.52 10.38
C ASP A 133 21.06 -44.24 9.11
N ILE A 134 20.74 -43.48 8.05
CA ILE A 134 20.22 -44.01 6.77
C ILE A 134 21.37 -44.45 5.85
N THR A 135 22.54 -43.81 5.97
CA THR A 135 23.73 -44.08 5.14
C THR A 135 24.66 -45.16 5.68
N ARG A 136 24.27 -45.89 6.75
CA ARG A 136 25.06 -46.99 7.30
C ARG A 136 24.63 -48.31 6.65
N TRP A 137 24.97 -48.47 5.36
CA TRP A 137 24.89 -49.72 4.58
C TRP A 137 26.13 -49.84 3.72
#